data_AF-A0A4U2ZV07-F1
#
_entry.id   AF-A0A4U2ZV07-F1
#
_cell.length_a   1.000
_cell.length_b   1.000
_cell.length_c   1.000
_cell.angle_alpha   90.00
_cell.angle_beta   90.00
_cell.angle_gamma   90.00
#
_symmetry.space_group_name_H-M   'P 1'
#
loop_
_entity.id
_entity.type
_entity.pdbx_description
1 polymer ?
#
loop_
_entity_poly.entity_id
_entity_poly.type
_entity_poly.pdbx_seq_one_letter_code
_entity_poly.pdbx_strand_id
1 'polypeptide(L)'
;VSPTLHSPIGTPVAGISLFLLLRAFASGSSALTGVEAISNAIPNFKDPAPNNAAKTLLAMGALLAVLFSGIVFLAYYYGINPSKEVTVVSQIA
;
A
#
# COMPACT_ATOMS: atom_id res chain seq x y z
N VAL A 1 -0.84 37.10 6.92
CA VAL A 1 -0.14 36.26 5.91
C VAL A 1 -0.93 36.36 4.61
N SER A 2 -0.31 36.83 3.52
CA SER A 2 -1.01 37.18 2.28
C SER A 2 -1.55 35.93 1.56
N PRO A 3 -2.79 35.92 1.04
CA PRO A 3 -3.43 34.76 0.39
C PRO A 3 -2.85 34.38 -1.00
N THR A 4 -1.65 34.84 -1.34
CA THR A 4 -1.05 34.76 -2.69
C THR A 4 0.17 33.84 -2.79
N LEU A 5 0.56 33.14 -1.71
CA LEU A 5 1.77 32.28 -1.69
C LEU A 5 1.51 30.81 -2.09
N HIS A 6 0.26 30.41 -2.27
CA HIS A 6 -0.09 29.05 -2.68
C HIS A 6 -0.76 29.08 -4.05
N SER A 7 -0.36 28.18 -4.94
CA SER A 7 -1.06 28.02 -6.21
C SER A 7 -2.54 27.71 -5.98
N PRO A 8 -3.45 28.27 -6.80
CA PRO A 8 -4.87 27.99 -6.66
C PRO A 8 -5.18 26.50 -6.79
N ILE A 9 -6.21 26.04 -6.06
CA ILE A 9 -6.67 24.65 -6.15
C ILE A 9 -7.06 24.36 -7.60
N GLY A 10 -6.47 23.31 -8.19
CA GLY A 10 -6.66 22.93 -9.59
C GLY A 10 -5.52 23.34 -10.52
N THR A 11 -4.48 24.04 -10.05
CA THR A 11 -3.26 24.22 -10.84
C THR A 11 -2.56 22.88 -11.05
N PRO A 12 -2.39 22.41 -12.30
CA PRO A 12 -1.71 21.16 -12.58
C PRO A 12 -0.22 21.27 -12.23
N VAL A 13 0.31 20.25 -11.55
CA VAL A 13 1.74 20.13 -11.32
C VAL A 13 2.38 19.58 -12.59
N ALA A 14 3.25 20.36 -13.22
CA ALA A 14 3.95 19.93 -14.43
C ALA A 14 4.66 18.58 -14.20
N GLY A 15 4.35 17.59 -15.03
CA GLY A 15 4.90 16.23 -14.95
C GLY A 15 4.10 15.23 -14.10
N ILE A 16 3.11 15.66 -13.31
CA ILE A 16 2.20 14.75 -12.60
C ILE A 16 0.87 14.69 -13.36
N SER A 17 0.63 13.57 -14.03
CA SER A 17 -0.62 13.28 -14.73
C SER A 17 -1.45 12.23 -13.99
N LEU A 18 -2.75 12.16 -14.29
CA LEU A 18 -3.61 11.08 -13.79
C LEU A 18 -3.03 9.70 -14.15
N PHE A 19 -2.44 9.56 -15.34
CA PHE A 19 -1.77 8.34 -15.77
C PHE A 19 -0.62 7.94 -14.83
N LEU A 20 0.19 8.90 -14.37
CA LEU A 20 1.27 8.64 -13.42
C LEU A 20 0.74 8.14 -12.06
N LEU A 21 -0.34 8.76 -11.57
CA LEU A 21 -1.01 8.34 -10.33
C LEU A 21 -1.56 6.91 -10.44
N LEU A 22 -2.25 6.60 -11.54
CA LEU A 22 -2.78 5.26 -11.78
C LEU A 22 -1.66 4.22 -11.95
N ARG A 23 -0.54 4.59 -12.57
CA ARG A 23 0.64 3.72 -12.69
C ARG A 23 1.27 3.44 -11.33
N ALA A 24 1.43 4.46 -10.49
CA ALA A 24 1.93 4.30 -9.13
C ALA A 24 1.01 3.41 -8.28
N PHE A 25 -0.31 3.62 -8.39
CA PHE A 25 -1.32 2.78 -7.73
C PHE A 25 -1.26 1.32 -8.20
N ALA A 26 -1.24 1.09 -9.52
CA ALA A 26 -1.14 -0.26 -10.08
C ALA A 26 0.14 -0.97 -9.59
N SER A 27 1.28 -0.28 -9.58
CA SER A 27 2.54 -0.79 -9.03
C SER A 27 2.44 -1.13 -7.54
N GLY A 28 1.71 -0.33 -6.75
CA GLY A 28 1.47 -0.57 -5.33
C GLY A 28 0.55 -1.76 -5.06
N SER A 29 -0.42 -2.03 -5.94
CA SER A 29 -1.35 -3.16 -5.79
C SER A 29 -0.67 -4.53 -5.78
N SER A 30 0.59 -4.62 -6.25
CA SER A 30 1.42 -5.81 -6.13
C SER A 30 1.58 -6.28 -4.67
N ALA A 31 1.49 -5.36 -3.69
CA ALA A 31 1.50 -5.72 -2.27
C ALA A 31 0.29 -6.57 -1.82
N LEU A 32 -0.80 -6.59 -2.60
CA LEU A 32 -2.00 -7.40 -2.32
C LEU A 32 -1.85 -8.84 -2.86
N THR A 33 -0.78 -9.14 -3.58
CA THR A 33 -0.48 -10.51 -4.01
C THR A 33 -0.35 -11.40 -2.77
N GLY A 34 -1.01 -12.56 -2.79
CA GLY A 34 -1.11 -13.45 -1.62
C GLY A 34 -2.55 -13.70 -1.16
N VAL A 35 -3.50 -12.81 -1.46
CA VAL A 35 -4.94 -13.11 -1.26
C VAL A 35 -5.37 -14.33 -2.07
N GLU A 36 -4.80 -14.50 -3.26
CA GLU A 36 -5.04 -15.64 -4.14
C GLU A 36 -4.53 -16.95 -3.55
N ALA A 37 -3.45 -16.92 -2.76
CA ALA A 37 -2.92 -18.11 -2.10
C ALA A 37 -3.92 -18.66 -1.07
N ILE A 38 -4.59 -17.77 -0.31
CA ILE A 38 -5.64 -18.17 0.64
C ILE A 38 -6.86 -18.70 -0.11
N SER A 39 -7.29 -18.03 -1.18
CA SER A 39 -8.46 -18.45 -1.97
C SER A 39 -8.27 -19.84 -2.60
N ASN A 40 -7.06 -20.19 -3.04
CA ASN A 40 -6.77 -21.53 -3.57
C ASN A 40 -6.63 -22.59 -2.46
N ALA A 41 -6.30 -22.18 -1.24
CA ALA A 41 -6.17 -23.07 -0.10
C ALA A 41 -7.48 -23.36 0.64
N ILE A 42 -8.63 -22.82 0.20
CA ILE A 42 -9.96 -23.04 0.84
C ILE A 42 -10.22 -24.52 1.16
N PRO A 43 -9.95 -25.51 0.28
CA PRO A 43 -10.21 -26.92 0.57
C PRO A 43 -9.42 -27.48 1.76
N ASN A 44 -8.31 -26.84 2.13
CA ASN A 44 -7.46 -27.26 3.26
C ASN A 44 -7.92 -26.68 4.60
N PHE A 45 -8.89 -25.76 4.61
CA PHE A 45 -9.44 -25.21 5.84
C PHE A 45 -10.38 -26.21 6.52
N LYS A 46 -10.34 -26.23 7.86
CA LYS A 46 -11.25 -27.06 8.66
C LYS A 46 -12.71 -26.64 8.42
N ASP A 47 -13.62 -27.59 8.43
CA ASP A 47 -15.06 -27.30 8.28
C ASP A 47 -15.56 -26.38 9.42
N PRO A 48 -16.37 -25.34 9.11
CA PRO A 48 -16.82 -24.88 7.79
C PRO A 48 -15.72 -24.14 7.00
N ALA A 49 -15.22 -24.77 5.94
CA ALA A 49 -14.02 -24.32 5.23
C ALA A 49 -14.13 -22.91 4.61
N PRO A 50 -15.23 -22.52 3.93
CA PRO A 50 -15.37 -21.18 3.34
C PRO A 50 -15.37 -20.07 4.39
N ASN A 51 -16.01 -20.31 5.54
CA ASN A 51 -16.10 -19.31 6.61
C ASN A 51 -14.75 -19.11 7.29
N ASN A 52 -14.00 -20.20 7.51
CA ASN A 52 -12.66 -20.12 8.10
C ASN A 52 -11.67 -19.45 7.14
N ALA A 53 -11.72 -19.77 5.85
CA ALA A 53 -10.90 -19.10 4.85
C ALA A 53 -11.20 -17.59 4.76
N ALA A 54 -12.48 -17.20 4.77
CA ALA A 54 -12.87 -15.79 4.75
C ALA A 54 -12.35 -15.01 5.98
N LYS A 55 -12.45 -15.61 7.18
CA LYS A 55 -11.90 -15.01 8.41
C LYS A 55 -10.39 -14.85 8.34
N THR A 56 -9.67 -15.84 7.82
CA THR A 56 -8.22 -15.77 7.63
C THR A 56 -7.83 -14.73 6.58
N LEU A 57 -8.57 -14.64 5.47
CA LEU A 57 -8.35 -13.62 4.44
C LEU A 57 -8.54 -12.21 5.01
N LEU A 58 -9.59 -11.99 5.80
CA LEU A 58 -9.87 -10.70 6.43
C LEU A 58 -8.79 -10.34 7.46
N ALA A 59 -8.36 -11.29 8.28
CA ALA A 59 -7.27 -11.09 9.24
C ALA A 59 -5.95 -10.74 8.52
N MET A 60 -5.60 -11.48 7.45
CA MET A 60 -4.41 -11.19 6.65
C MET A 60 -4.50 -9.80 5.99
N GLY A 61 -5.64 -9.47 5.39
CA GLY A 61 -5.86 -8.18 4.75
C GLY A 61 -5.75 -7.01 5.73
N ALA A 62 -6.32 -7.15 6.94
CA ALA A 62 -6.20 -6.15 8.00
C ALA A 62 -4.74 -5.98 8.45
N LEU A 63 -4.02 -7.09 8.66
CA LEU A 63 -2.61 -7.06 9.05
C LEU A 63 -1.74 -6.38 7.98
N LEU A 64 -1.95 -6.73 6.70
CA LEU A 64 -1.26 -6.07 5.59
C LEU A 64 -1.58 -4.58 5.51
N ALA A 65 -2.86 -4.20 5.67
CA ALA A 65 -3.26 -2.79 5.64
C ALA A 65 -2.56 -1.98 6.75
N VAL A 66 -2.49 -2.51 7.97
CA VAL A 66 -1.81 -1.88 9.11
C VAL A 66 -0.31 -1.77 8.84
N LEU A 67 0.36 -2.86 8.44
CA LEU A 67 1.81 -2.86 8.18
C LEU A 67 2.18 -1.92 7.03
N PHE A 68 1.48 -2.01 5.90
CA PHE A 68 1.75 -1.18 4.73
C PHE A 68 1.55 0.30 5.05
N SER A 69 0.43 0.65 5.69
CA SER A 69 0.16 2.04 6.09
C SER A 69 1.19 2.54 7.10
N GLY A 70 1.61 1.69 8.05
CA GLY A 70 2.65 2.01 9.02
C GLY A 70 4.01 2.29 8.37
N ILE A 71 4.43 1.45 7.42
CA ILE A 71 5.69 1.65 6.67
C ILE A 71 5.61 2.93 5.84
N VAL A 72 4.50 3.18 5.14
CA VAL A 72 4.30 4.41 4.34
C VAL A 72 4.35 5.65 5.23
N PHE A 73 3.68 5.61 6.38
CA PHE A 73 3.66 6.72 7.34
C PHE A 73 5.08 7.00 7.87
N LEU A 74 5.81 5.96 8.26
CA LEU A 74 7.13 6.11 8.86
C LEU A 74 8.18 6.54 7.82
N ALA A 75 8.08 6.02 6.59
CA ALA A 75 8.89 6.46 5.46
C ALA A 75 8.68 7.95 5.14
N TYR A 76 7.42 8.40 5.18
CA TYR A 76 7.08 9.81 4.99
C TYR A 76 7.63 10.68 6.12
N TYR A 77 7.44 10.26 7.37
CA TYR A 77 7.88 11.02 8.54
C TYR A 77 9.40 11.17 8.62
N TYR A 78 10.15 10.11 8.31
CA TYR A 78 11.62 10.15 8.28
C TYR A 78 12.20 10.70 6.97
N GLY A 79 11.38 11.03 5.98
CA GLY A 79 11.85 11.56 4.70
C GLY A 79 12.72 10.56 3.92
N ILE A 80 12.38 9.28 3.99
CA ILE A 80 13.14 8.19 3.35
C ILE A 80 13.10 8.35 1.83
N ASN A 81 14.28 8.35 1.20
CA ASN A 81 14.41 8.38 -0.25
C ASN A 81 14.74 6.99 -0.80
N PRO A 82 14.16 6.58 -1.94
CA PRO A 82 14.46 5.28 -2.54
C PRO A 82 15.96 5.15 -2.89
N SER A 83 16.59 4.11 -2.38
CA SER A 83 17.99 3.75 -2.67
C SER A 83 18.04 2.45 -3.46
N LYS A 84 19.05 2.29 -4.32
CA LYS A 84 19.22 1.06 -5.11
C LYS A 84 19.79 -0.10 -4.29
N GLU A 85 20.46 0.21 -3.19
CA GLU A 85 21.22 -0.74 -2.37
C GLU A 85 20.41 -1.30 -1.19
N VAL A 86 19.48 -0.49 -0.65
CA VAL A 86 18.73 -0.82 0.57
C VAL A 86 17.24 -0.56 0.40
N THR A 87 16.43 -1.41 1.02
CA THR A 87 14.97 -1.30 1.00
C THR A 87 14.49 -0.17 1.90
N VAL A 88 13.28 0.35 1.65
CA VAL A 88 12.67 1.39 2.50
C VAL A 88 12.58 0.94 3.96
N VAL A 89 12.27 -0.34 4.21
CA VAL A 89 12.19 -0.89 5.56
C VAL A 89 13.55 -0.89 6.26
N SER A 90 14.63 -1.24 5.55
CA SER A 90 15.99 -1.20 6.09
C SER A 90 16.54 0.22 6.30
N GLN A 91 15.93 1.23 5.69
CA GLN A 91 16.29 2.63 5.97
C GLN A 91 15.58 3.16 7.21
N ILE A 92 14.48 2.50 7.63
CA ILE A 92 13.70 2.86 8.81
C ILE A 92 14.28 2.20 10.08
N ALA A 93 14.90 1.02 9.97
CA ALA A 93 15.39 0.20 11.09
C ALA A 93 16.81 -0.32 10.85
#